data_AF-A0A8X7VPT3-F1
#
_entry.id   AF-A0A8X7VPT3-F1
#
_cell.length_a   1.000
_cell.length_b   1.000
_cell.length_c   1.000
_cell.angle_alpha   90.00
_cell.angle_beta   90.00
_cell.angle_gamma   90.00
#
_symmetry.space_group_name_H-M   'P 1'
#
loop_
_entity.id
_entity.type
_entity.pdbx_description
1 polymer ?
#
loop_
_entity_poly.entity_id
_entity_poly.type
_entity_poly.pdbx_seq_one_letter_code
_entity_poly.pdbx_strand_id
1 'polypeptide(L)'
;MSNFNLASLPSSLFHKILSKVAACHLRDFGSARVAFSGFNQIGREEYFYRSADLLNLNNWIDEANALRTFRLRCYQAGNLEAIYMRGGKPKHTLYKMCTVFLHIRQARRRACSHEACSRCRI
;
A
#
# COMPACT_ATOMS: atom_id res chain seq x y z
N MET A 1 25.47 -10.35 18.93
CA MET A 1 24.21 -9.72 18.44
C MET A 1 23.16 -10.81 18.34
N SER A 2 22.08 -10.73 19.11
CA SER A 2 20.96 -11.65 18.97
C SER A 2 20.27 -11.40 17.62
N ASN A 3 20.15 -12.44 16.80
CA ASN A 3 19.33 -12.38 15.59
C ASN A 3 17.87 -12.28 16.03
N PHE A 4 17.33 -11.06 16.06
CA PHE A 4 15.89 -10.85 16.26
C PHE A 4 15.15 -11.37 15.03
N ASN A 5 14.62 -12.59 15.13
CA ASN A 5 13.77 -13.13 14.09
C ASN A 5 12.40 -12.47 14.20
N LEU A 6 12.07 -11.59 13.25
CA LEU A 6 10.76 -10.94 13.24
C LEU A 6 9.63 -11.98 13.24
N ALA A 7 9.83 -13.14 12.61
CA ALA A 7 8.83 -14.21 12.51
C ALA A 7 8.54 -14.93 13.85
N SER A 8 9.36 -14.75 14.89
CA SER A 8 9.09 -15.31 16.22
C SER A 8 8.19 -14.43 17.09
N LEU A 9 7.78 -13.26 16.60
CA LEU A 9 6.88 -12.38 17.33
C LEU A 9 5.43 -12.88 17.29
N PRO A 10 4.67 -12.73 18.39
CA PRO A 10 3.23 -12.92 18.40
C PRO A 10 2.51 -12.10 17.32
N SER A 11 1.47 -12.69 16.70
CA SER A 11 0.66 -12.00 15.69
C SER A 11 0.07 -10.68 16.19
N SER A 12 -0.33 -10.62 17.46
CA SER A 12 -0.86 -9.41 18.09
C SER A 12 0.11 -8.21 18.05
N LEU A 13 1.42 -8.45 18.11
CA LEU A 13 2.42 -7.40 17.95
C LEU A 13 2.51 -6.92 16.51
N PHE A 14 2.39 -7.81 15.53
CA PHE A 14 2.32 -7.39 14.13
C PHE A 14 1.11 -6.51 13.86
N HIS A 15 -0.06 -6.86 14.40
CA HIS A 15 -1.25 -6.00 14.32
C HIS A 15 -1.01 -4.63 14.92
N LYS A 16 -0.45 -4.57 16.13
CA LYS A 16 -0.20 -3.30 16.82
C LYS A 16 0.78 -2.39 16.07
N ILE A 17 1.88 -2.97 15.56
CA ILE A 17 2.88 -2.24 14.76
C ILE A 17 2.22 -1.74 13.48
N LEU A 18 1.59 -2.63 12.72
CA LEU A 18 1.04 -2.29 11.42
C LEU A 18 -0.14 -1.31 11.53
N SER A 19 -0.89 -1.35 12.65
CA SER A 19 -1.94 -0.39 12.99
C SER A 19 -1.40 1.02 13.08
N LYS A 20 -0.32 1.19 13.85
CA LYS A 20 0.36 2.48 14.04
C LYS A 20 0.91 3.01 12.73
N VAL A 21 1.52 2.14 11.92
CA VAL A 21 2.07 2.57 10.62
C VAL A 21 0.93 2.98 9.68
N ALA A 22 -0.16 2.20 9.61
CA ALA A 22 -1.33 2.54 8.79
C ALA A 22 -1.95 3.89 9.17
N ALA A 23 -2.07 4.16 10.47
CA ALA A 23 -2.67 5.39 11.00
C ALA A 23 -1.79 6.64 10.84
N CYS A 24 -0.50 6.51 10.50
CA CYS A 24 0.40 7.66 10.38
C CYS A 24 0.95 7.84 8.96
N HIS A 25 1.30 6.75 8.27
CA HIS A 25 1.96 6.80 6.97
C HIS A 25 1.52 5.66 6.06
N LEU A 26 0.53 5.94 5.21
CA LEU A 26 0.01 4.98 4.24
C LEU A 26 1.09 4.38 3.31
N ARG A 27 2.10 5.19 2.94
CA ARG A 27 3.24 4.71 2.15
C ARG A 27 4.03 3.65 2.89
N ASP A 28 4.37 3.90 4.15
CA ASP A 28 5.14 2.98 4.97
C ASP A 28 4.34 1.73 5.30
N PHE A 29 3.02 1.86 5.44
CA PHE A 29 2.13 0.71 5.56
C PHE A 29 2.19 -0.17 4.31
N GLY A 30 2.13 0.45 3.13
CA GLY A 30 2.33 -0.25 1.86
C GLY A 30 3.71 -0.93 1.78
N SER A 31 4.77 -0.21 2.09
CA SER A 31 6.15 -0.69 2.07
C SER A 31 6.39 -1.85 3.05
N ALA A 32 5.87 -1.76 4.28
CA ALA A 32 5.98 -2.80 5.31
C ALA A 32 5.36 -4.12 4.82
N ARG A 33 4.21 -4.05 4.16
CA ARG A 33 3.55 -5.22 3.55
C ARG A 33 4.32 -5.81 2.37
N VAL A 34 5.05 -4.99 1.62
CA VAL A 34 5.91 -5.50 0.54
C VAL A 34 7.11 -6.27 1.10
N ALA A 35 7.71 -5.73 2.17
CA ALA A 35 8.96 -6.18 2.76
C ALA A 35 8.81 -7.46 3.60
N PHE A 36 7.66 -7.67 4.27
CA PHE A 36 7.46 -8.80 5.17
C PHE A 36 6.14 -9.53 4.90
N SER A 37 6.20 -10.85 4.74
CA SER A 37 5.04 -11.70 4.43
C SER A 37 3.99 -11.72 5.54
N GLY A 38 4.42 -11.69 6.81
CA GLY A 38 3.50 -11.62 7.95
C GLY A 38 2.66 -10.34 7.93
N PHE A 39 3.30 -9.18 7.68
CA PHE A 39 2.59 -7.92 7.49
C PHE A 39 1.69 -7.95 6.26
N ASN A 40 2.11 -8.59 5.16
CA ASN A 40 1.26 -8.72 3.98
C ASN A 40 -0.02 -9.51 4.23
N GLN A 41 0.03 -10.54 5.07
CA GLN A 41 -1.14 -11.35 5.42
C GLN A 41 -2.12 -10.52 6.25
N ILE A 42 -1.67 -9.98 7.39
CA ILE A 42 -2.56 -9.21 8.29
C ILE A 42 -3.02 -7.89 7.66
N GLY A 43 -2.15 -7.19 6.92
CA GLY A 43 -2.44 -5.89 6.32
C GLY A 43 -3.45 -5.92 5.17
N ARG A 44 -4.01 -7.08 4.84
CA ARG A 44 -5.14 -7.23 3.91
C ARG A 44 -6.48 -7.07 4.60
N GLU A 45 -6.53 -7.13 5.93
CA GLU A 45 -7.77 -6.92 6.69
C GLU A 45 -8.33 -5.51 6.48
N GLU A 46 -9.65 -5.43 6.36
CA GLU A 46 -10.35 -4.18 6.04
C GLU A 46 -10.11 -3.09 7.09
N TYR A 47 -9.94 -3.49 8.36
CA TYR A 47 -9.74 -2.58 9.48
C TYR A 47 -8.58 -1.59 9.25
N PHE A 48 -7.44 -2.05 8.72
CA PHE A 48 -6.28 -1.18 8.48
C PHE A 48 -6.57 -0.06 7.48
N TYR A 49 -7.48 -0.28 6.52
CA TYR A 49 -7.85 0.71 5.51
C TYR A 49 -8.90 1.70 6.01
N ARG A 50 -9.73 1.31 6.97
CA ARG A 50 -10.68 2.23 7.63
C ARG A 50 -9.98 3.22 8.55
N SER A 51 -8.87 2.79 9.16
CA SER A 51 -8.08 3.58 10.10
C SER A 51 -6.86 4.26 9.45
N ALA A 52 -6.64 4.07 8.14
CA ALA A 52 -5.46 4.61 7.48
C ALA A 52 -5.57 6.13 7.33
N ASP A 53 -4.47 6.82 7.61
CA ASP A 53 -4.37 8.25 7.31
C ASP A 53 -4.30 8.47 5.79
N LEU A 54 -5.36 9.06 5.25
CA LEU A 54 -5.51 9.34 3.82
C LEU A 54 -5.09 10.76 3.44
N LEU A 55 -4.60 11.59 4.38
CA LEU A 55 -4.24 12.99 4.13
C LEU A 55 -3.25 13.15 2.96
N ASN A 56 -2.35 12.19 2.78
CA ASN A 56 -1.35 12.19 1.70
C ASN A 56 -1.67 11.22 0.54
N LEU A 57 -2.89 10.70 0.46
CA LEU A 57 -3.27 9.73 -0.56
C LEU A 57 -3.11 10.29 -1.98
N ASN A 58 -3.52 11.54 -2.21
CA ASN A 58 -3.43 12.16 -3.55
C ASN A 58 -1.98 12.32 -4.01
N ASN A 59 -1.10 12.83 -3.16
CA ASN A 59 0.34 12.96 -3.45
C ASN A 59 0.95 11.59 -3.82
N TRP A 60 0.56 10.53 -3.10
CA TRP A 60 1.01 9.18 -3.40
C TRP A 60 0.48 8.64 -4.74
N ILE A 61 -0.78 8.95 -5.08
CA ILE A 61 -1.37 8.61 -6.38
C ILE A 61 -0.59 9.25 -7.51
N ASP A 62 -0.24 10.52 -7.36
CA ASP A 62 0.47 11.27 -8.39
C ASP A 62 1.89 10.74 -8.60
N GLU A 63 2.60 10.42 -7.52
CA GLU A 63 3.91 9.77 -7.61
C GLU A 63 3.85 8.37 -8.24
N ALA A 64 2.85 7.55 -7.86
CA ALA A 64 2.66 6.23 -8.43
C ALA A 64 2.35 6.30 -9.93
N ASN A 65 1.53 7.27 -10.34
CA ASN A 65 1.23 7.54 -11.74
C ASN A 65 2.46 8.04 -12.51
N ALA A 66 3.27 8.92 -11.92
CA ALA A 66 4.52 9.40 -12.51
C ALA A 66 5.51 8.24 -12.74
N LEU A 67 5.66 7.33 -11.76
CA LEU A 67 6.48 6.13 -11.89
C LEU A 67 5.94 5.17 -12.96
N ARG A 68 4.61 4.99 -13.06
CA ARG A 68 3.98 4.19 -14.10
C ARG A 68 4.25 4.76 -15.49
N THR A 69 4.04 6.05 -15.67
CA THR A 69 4.28 6.75 -16.95
C THR A 69 5.74 6.67 -17.36
N PHE A 70 6.66 6.90 -16.42
CA PHE A 70 8.09 6.76 -16.67
C PHE A 70 8.46 5.36 -17.18
N ARG A 71 7.99 4.30 -16.49
CA ARG A 71 8.24 2.92 -16.91
C ARG A 71 7.68 2.60 -18.28
N LEU A 72 6.45 3.05 -18.57
CA LEU A 72 5.83 2.84 -19.88
C LEU A 72 6.69 3.45 -20.99
N ARG A 73 7.19 4.68 -20.79
CA ARG A 73 8.10 5.33 -21.74
C ARG A 73 9.41 4.57 -21.89
N CYS A 74 10.01 4.08 -20.80
CA CYS A 74 11.20 3.24 -20.85
C CYS A 74 10.98 1.96 -21.66
N TYR A 75 9.85 1.26 -21.46
CA TYR A 75 9.52 0.08 -22.25
C TYR A 75 9.32 0.41 -23.73
N GLN A 76 8.56 1.47 -24.03
CA GLN A 76 8.31 1.91 -25.41
C GLN A 76 9.59 2.33 -26.13
N ALA A 77 10.54 2.92 -25.42
CA ALA A 77 11.83 3.35 -25.95
C ALA A 77 12.90 2.23 -25.95
N GLY A 78 12.58 1.02 -25.45
CA GLY A 78 13.57 -0.05 -25.26
C GLY A 78 14.66 0.25 -24.22
N ASN A 79 14.52 1.34 -23.45
CA ASN A 79 15.52 1.79 -22.46
C ASN A 79 15.19 1.25 -21.07
N LEU A 80 15.45 -0.04 -20.87
CA LEU A 80 15.24 -0.71 -19.58
C LEU A 80 16.28 -0.31 -18.53
N GLU A 81 17.47 0.12 -18.95
CA GLU A 81 18.55 0.56 -18.07
C GLU A 81 18.14 1.79 -17.25
N ALA A 82 17.39 2.72 -17.85
CA ALA A 82 16.82 3.87 -17.13
C ALA A 82 15.91 3.47 -15.94
N ILE A 83 15.27 2.30 -15.99
CA ILE A 83 14.47 1.77 -14.86
C ILE A 83 15.40 1.32 -13.73
N TYR A 84 16.51 0.66 -14.08
CA TYR A 84 17.50 0.19 -13.11
C TYR A 84 18.23 1.36 -12.44
N MET A 85 18.66 2.36 -13.22
CA MET A 85 19.35 3.56 -12.74
C MET A 85 18.51 4.39 -11.76
N ARG A 86 17.18 4.34 -11.88
CA ARG A 86 16.25 5.00 -10.95
C ARG A 86 15.93 4.15 -9.70
N GLY A 87 16.65 3.05 -9.47
CA GLY A 87 16.45 2.15 -8.33
C GLY A 87 15.21 1.26 -8.43
N GLY A 88 14.59 1.15 -9.61
CA GLY A 88 13.37 0.39 -9.80
C GLY A 88 13.62 -1.11 -10.04
N LYS A 89 13.15 -2.00 -9.15
CA LYS A 89 13.07 -3.44 -9.49
C LYS A 89 11.91 -3.70 -10.47
N PRO A 90 12.15 -4.28 -11.66
CA PRO A 90 11.23 -4.18 -12.80
C PRO A 90 9.80 -4.74 -12.58
N LYS A 91 9.55 -5.66 -11.63
CA LYS A 91 8.24 -6.35 -11.55
C LYS A 91 7.52 -6.36 -10.18
N HIS A 92 8.20 -6.35 -9.03
CA HIS A 92 7.55 -6.71 -7.75
C HIS A 92 7.01 -5.57 -6.88
N THR A 93 7.64 -4.39 -6.90
CA THR A 93 7.29 -3.31 -5.95
C THR A 93 6.02 -2.57 -6.36
N LEU A 94 5.83 -2.35 -7.68
CA LEU A 94 4.68 -1.63 -8.21
C LEU A 94 3.38 -2.44 -8.09
N TYR A 95 3.41 -3.74 -8.38
CA TYR A 95 2.23 -4.61 -8.33
C TYR A 95 1.61 -4.65 -6.92
N LYS A 96 2.45 -4.79 -5.89
CA LYS A 96 1.99 -4.80 -4.50
C LYS A 96 1.48 -3.42 -4.04
N MET A 97 2.12 -2.32 -4.46
CA MET A 97 1.58 -0.96 -4.22
C MET A 97 0.23 -0.73 -4.92
N CYS A 98 0.06 -1.20 -6.16
CA CYS A 98 -1.22 -1.16 -6.86
C CYS A 98 -2.30 -2.00 -6.15
N THR A 99 -1.92 -3.09 -5.48
CA THR A 99 -2.89 -3.90 -4.70
C THR A 99 -3.42 -3.12 -3.50
N VAL A 100 -2.54 -2.40 -2.79
CA VAL A 100 -2.91 -1.51 -1.68
C VAL A 100 -3.84 -0.40 -2.19
N PHE A 101 -3.52 0.20 -3.36
CA PHE A 101 -4.35 1.21 -4.00
C PHE A 101 -5.76 0.69 -4.38
N LEU A 102 -5.87 -0.50 -4.97
CA LEU A 102 -7.16 -1.10 -5.32
C LEU A 102 -8.03 -1.36 -4.09
N HIS A 103 -7.43 -1.81 -2.99
CA HIS A 103 -8.14 -2.07 -1.74
C HIS A 103 -8.63 -0.77 -1.09
N ILE A 104 -7.82 0.29 -1.08
CA ILE A 104 -8.22 1.61 -0.59
C ILE A 104 -9.38 2.18 -1.44
N ARG A 105 -9.28 2.07 -2.76
CA ARG A 105 -10.32 2.56 -3.67
C ARG A 105 -11.63 1.78 -3.52
N GLN A 106 -11.57 0.46 -3.33
CA GLN A 106 -12.76 -0.36 -3.03
C GLN A 106 -13.35 -0.04 -1.66
N ALA A 107 -12.52 0.17 -0.64
CA ALA A 107 -12.96 0.59 0.69
C ALA A 107 -13.70 1.93 0.63
N ARG A 108 -13.20 2.93 -0.13
CA ARG A 108 -13.92 4.21 -0.35
C ARG A 108 -15.26 4.02 -1.06
N ARG A 109 -15.34 3.16 -2.07
CA ARG A 109 -16.63 2.88 -2.75
C ARG A 109 -17.66 2.29 -1.78
N ARG A 110 -17.24 1.36 -0.91
CA ARG A 110 -18.11 0.76 0.11
C ARG A 110 -18.49 1.74 1.21
N ALA A 111 -17.56 2.58 1.67
CA ALA A 111 -17.85 3.62 2.65
C ALA A 111 -18.86 4.65 2.10
N CYS A 112 -18.64 5.17 0.88
CA CYS A 112 -19.60 6.06 0.23
C CYS A 112 -20.94 5.39 -0.05
N SER A 113 -21.00 4.09 -0.40
CA SER A 113 -22.28 3.41 -0.61
C SER A 113 -23.04 3.19 0.71
N HIS A 114 -22.33 2.93 1.81
CA HIS A 114 -22.93 2.77 3.13
C HIS A 114 -23.44 4.12 3.67
N GLU A 115 -22.68 5.19 3.46
CA GLU A 115 -23.04 6.55 3.85
C GLU A 115 -24.21 7.12 3.01
N ALA A 116 -24.22 6.84 1.70
CA ALA A 116 -25.36 7.12 0.82
C ALA A 116 -26.59 6.28 1.18
N CYS A 117 -26.43 5.01 1.57
CA CYS A 117 -27.53 4.16 2.02
C CYS A 117 -28.12 4.63 3.36
N SER A 118 -27.29 5.14 4.29
CA SER A 118 -27.77 5.76 5.53
C SER A 118 -28.49 7.09 5.32
N ARG A 119 -28.22 7.82 4.23
CA ARG A 119 -28.93 9.06 3.87
C ARG A 119 -30.23 8.82 3.08
N CYS A 120 -30.48 7.61 2.61
CA CYS A 120 -31.72 7.23 1.92
C CYS A 120 -32.73 6.48 2.83
N ARG A 121 -32.47 6.37 4.13
CA ARG A 121 -33.48 5.99 5.14
C ARG A 121 -34.04 7.25 5.82
N ILE A 122 -34.90 7.97 5.11
CA ILE A 122 -35.93 8.84 5.70
C ILE A 122 -37.21 8.53 4.95
#